data_AF-A0A2V5L9R9-F1
#
_entry.id   AF-A0A2V5L9R9-F1
#
_cell.length_a   1.000
_cell.length_b   1.000
_cell.length_c   1.000
_cell.angle_alpha   90.00
_cell.angle_beta   90.00
_cell.angle_gamma   90.00
#
_symmetry.space_group_name_H-M   'P 1'
#
loop_
_entity.id
_entity.type
_entity.pdbx_description
1 polymer ?
#
loop_
_entity_poly.entity_id
_entity_poly.type
_entity_poly.pdbx_seq_one_letter_code
_entity_poly.pdbx_strand_id
1 'polypeptide(L)'
;MNEEPKEPARVGQGMDYGEQADVQQVHAAVQREKREPRVGAEPLSIWLIAIYGLAIFFGGAYLGRYSGNFSSGGLDPMGAPPPAKKAVAGPAGGEQAAELSPHDRGKKVFSANCQTCHQANGQGVPGQYPPLAGSEFTTGGSRRMGMIVLKGLQGPVKVKGQQYGTAVMQPWDKTLTDKQIADVMTYERSEWGNSASPLTPEQIAALRKELANHPESFTEHDILAAPDEDLSGGAPAGGAPAKPG
;
A
#
# COMPACT_ATOMS: atom_id res chain seq x y z
N MET A 1 0.73 -125.05 25.18
CA MET A 1 0.65 -124.79 26.63
C MET A 1 1.75 -123.78 26.93
N ASN A 2 1.51 -122.48 27.00
CA ASN A 2 0.37 -121.80 27.60
C ASN A 2 0.06 -120.47 26.93
N GLU A 3 -1.23 -120.15 26.96
CA GLU A 3 -1.88 -118.91 26.55
C GLU A 3 -1.45 -117.67 27.37
N GLU A 4 -1.76 -116.50 26.81
CA GLU A 4 -1.48 -115.12 27.25
C GLU A 4 -2.03 -114.76 28.66
N PRO A 5 -1.74 -113.54 29.14
CA PRO A 5 -2.88 -112.63 29.23
C PRO A 5 -2.61 -111.24 28.62
N LYS A 6 -3.61 -110.83 27.85
CA LYS A 6 -3.81 -109.54 27.20
C LYS A 6 -4.19 -108.49 28.26
N GLU A 7 -3.33 -107.50 28.50
CA GLU A 7 -3.65 -106.38 29.40
C GLU A 7 -4.59 -105.36 28.75
N PRO A 8 -5.45 -104.69 29.54
CA PRO A 8 -6.61 -103.97 29.05
C PRO A 8 -6.29 -102.61 28.41
N ALA A 9 -7.07 -102.26 27.38
CA ALA A 9 -7.03 -101.00 26.66
C ALA A 9 -7.20 -99.80 27.60
N ARG A 10 -6.19 -98.94 27.68
CA ARG A 10 -6.31 -97.61 28.30
C ARG A 10 -7.08 -96.69 27.35
N VAL A 11 -8.31 -96.38 27.72
CA VAL A 11 -9.09 -95.27 27.15
C VAL A 11 -8.46 -93.97 27.63
N GLY A 12 -7.52 -93.45 26.84
CA GLY A 12 -7.00 -92.09 27.00
C GLY A 12 -7.96 -91.11 26.34
N GLN A 13 -8.48 -90.16 27.11
CA GLN A 13 -9.31 -89.04 26.66
C GLN A 13 -8.66 -88.36 25.44
N GLY A 14 -9.24 -88.60 24.26
CA GLY A 14 -8.98 -87.75 23.11
C GLY A 14 -9.60 -86.39 23.38
N MET A 15 -8.82 -85.32 23.25
CA MET A 15 -9.39 -83.98 23.08
C MET A 15 -10.34 -84.03 21.89
N ASP A 16 -11.59 -83.66 22.12
CA ASP A 16 -12.58 -83.46 21.07
C ASP A 16 -12.16 -82.24 20.24
N TYR A 17 -11.57 -82.50 19.07
CA TYR A 17 -11.24 -81.48 18.05
C TYR A 17 -12.45 -81.20 17.14
N GLY A 18 -13.67 -81.34 17.66
CA GLY A 18 -14.94 -81.17 16.96
C GLY A 18 -15.36 -79.72 16.71
N GLU A 19 -14.57 -78.72 17.13
CA GLU A 19 -14.84 -77.31 16.79
C GLU A 19 -13.90 -76.86 15.67
N GLN A 20 -14.14 -77.39 14.46
CA GLN A 20 -13.64 -76.78 13.24
C GLN A 20 -14.47 -75.52 12.96
N ALA A 21 -14.24 -74.45 13.73
CA ALA A 21 -14.47 -73.13 13.17
C ALA A 21 -13.57 -73.08 11.93
N ASP A 22 -14.19 -73.20 10.75
CA ASP A 22 -13.50 -73.27 9.47
C ASP A 22 -12.46 -72.17 9.44
N VAL A 23 -11.19 -72.57 9.46
CA VAL A 23 -10.05 -71.65 9.48
C VAL A 23 -10.20 -70.68 8.31
N GLN A 24 -10.80 -71.11 7.20
CA GLN A 24 -11.08 -70.29 6.03
C GLN A 24 -12.18 -69.26 6.31
N GLN A 25 -13.21 -69.58 7.11
CA GLN A 25 -14.24 -68.63 7.54
C GLN A 25 -13.71 -67.58 8.53
N VAL A 26 -12.86 -67.97 9.47
CA VAL A 26 -12.20 -67.04 10.42
C VAL A 26 -11.22 -66.12 9.67
N HIS A 27 -10.45 -66.66 8.72
CA HIS A 27 -9.56 -65.86 7.87
C HIS A 27 -10.33 -64.97 6.90
N ALA A 28 -11.48 -65.41 6.39
CA ALA A 28 -12.36 -64.60 5.55
C ALA A 28 -13.01 -63.44 6.32
N ALA A 29 -13.29 -63.60 7.61
CA ALA A 29 -13.76 -62.52 8.47
C ALA A 29 -12.64 -61.49 8.72
N VAL A 30 -11.42 -61.94 9.02
CA VAL A 30 -10.26 -61.07 9.25
C VAL A 30 -9.82 -60.31 7.98
N GLN A 31 -9.98 -60.89 6.79
CA GLN A 31 -9.67 -60.21 5.53
C GLN A 31 -10.72 -59.18 5.07
N ARG A 32 -11.93 -59.20 5.64
CA ARG A 32 -12.95 -58.15 5.37
C ARG A 32 -12.65 -56.86 6.12
N GLU A 33 -11.97 -56.94 7.26
CA GLU A 33 -11.53 -55.78 8.01
C GLU A 33 -10.24 -55.25 7.41
N LYS A 34 -10.35 -54.24 6.54
CA LYS A 34 -9.18 -53.46 6.12
C LYS A 34 -8.54 -52.88 7.39
N ARG A 35 -7.27 -53.23 7.62
CA ARG A 35 -6.43 -52.72 8.71
C ARG A 35 -6.69 -51.22 8.90
N GLU A 36 -7.03 -50.81 10.12
CA GLU A 36 -7.38 -49.42 10.44
C GLU A 36 -6.37 -48.45 9.81
N PRO A 37 -6.83 -47.35 9.17
CA PRO A 37 -5.93 -46.38 8.58
C PRO A 37 -5.12 -45.75 9.71
N ARG A 38 -3.89 -46.22 9.88
CA ARG A 38 -2.94 -45.58 10.79
C ARG A 38 -2.57 -44.25 10.17
N VAL A 39 -2.77 -43.17 10.92
CA VAL A 39 -2.23 -41.86 10.58
C VAL A 39 -0.71 -41.99 10.63
N GLY A 40 -0.11 -42.32 9.48
CA GLY A 40 1.32 -42.37 9.32
C GLY A 40 1.86 -40.95 9.44
N ALA A 41 2.96 -40.77 10.17
CA ALA A 41 3.76 -39.57 10.08
C ALA A 41 4.53 -39.60 8.75
N GLU A 42 3.83 -39.36 7.65
CA GLU A 42 4.44 -39.28 6.33
C GLU A 42 5.27 -37.99 6.29
N PRO A 43 6.57 -38.05 5.94
CA PRO A 43 7.37 -36.85 5.83
C PRO A 43 6.74 -35.95 4.76
N LEU A 44 6.50 -34.68 5.12
CA LEU A 44 5.92 -33.70 4.22
C LEU A 44 6.70 -33.67 2.89
N SER A 45 5.98 -33.62 1.78
CA SER A 45 6.58 -33.61 0.45
C SER A 45 7.67 -32.54 0.34
N ILE A 46 8.89 -32.95 -0.03
CA ILE A 46 10.05 -32.06 -0.18
C ILE A 46 9.72 -30.92 -1.15
N TRP A 47 8.96 -31.20 -2.21
CA TRP A 47 8.51 -30.20 -3.17
C TRP A 47 7.53 -29.19 -2.56
N LEU A 48 6.64 -29.65 -1.68
CA LEU A 48 5.72 -28.76 -0.97
C LEU A 48 6.50 -27.83 -0.04
N ILE A 49 7.49 -28.35 0.69
CA ILE A 49 8.38 -27.53 1.52
C ILE A 49 9.13 -26.50 0.67
N ALA A 50 9.66 -26.90 -0.49
CA ALA A 50 10.39 -26.00 -1.38
C ALA A 50 9.49 -24.87 -1.93
N ILE A 51 8.26 -25.19 -2.34
CA ILE A 51 7.30 -24.20 -2.86
C ILE A 51 6.89 -23.21 -1.76
N TYR A 52 6.54 -23.70 -0.57
CA TYR A 52 6.18 -22.82 0.55
C TYR A 52 7.38 -22.00 1.04
N GLY A 53 8.58 -22.58 1.04
CA GLY A 53 9.82 -21.87 1.35
C GLY A 53 10.10 -20.73 0.37
N LEU A 54 9.92 -20.98 -0.93
CA LEU A 54 10.02 -19.95 -1.97
C LEU A 54 8.96 -18.86 -1.75
N ALA A 55 7.71 -19.22 -1.51
CA ALA A 55 6.63 -18.27 -1.29
C ALA A 55 6.87 -17.39 -0.05
N ILE A 56 7.37 -17.97 1.05
CA ILE A 56 7.73 -17.23 2.26
C ILE A 56 8.96 -16.35 2.03
N PHE A 57 9.96 -16.84 1.29
CA PHE A 57 11.17 -16.07 0.98
C PHE A 57 10.85 -14.86 0.09
N PHE A 58 10.14 -15.06 -1.01
CA PHE A 58 9.74 -13.96 -1.91
C PHE A 58 8.69 -13.06 -1.26
N GLY A 59 7.74 -13.61 -0.53
CA GLY A 59 6.75 -12.84 0.23
C GLY A 59 7.39 -12.00 1.32
N GLY A 60 8.35 -12.57 2.06
CA GLY A 60 9.14 -11.88 3.08
C GLY A 60 10.06 -10.82 2.50
N ALA A 61 10.74 -11.09 1.38
CA ALA A 61 11.56 -10.11 0.68
C ALA A 61 10.73 -8.97 0.09
N TYR A 62 9.56 -9.30 -0.49
CA TYR A 62 8.61 -8.31 -0.98
C TYR A 62 8.08 -7.44 0.16
N LEU A 63 7.62 -8.05 1.25
CA LEU A 63 7.23 -7.31 2.45
C LEU A 63 8.40 -6.47 2.96
N GLY A 64 9.60 -7.00 3.14
CA GLY A 64 10.75 -6.21 3.59
C GLY A 64 11.08 -5.02 2.68
N ARG A 65 10.99 -5.19 1.36
CA ARG A 65 11.25 -4.13 0.37
C ARG A 65 10.14 -3.06 0.35
N TYR A 66 8.88 -3.47 0.54
CA TYR A 66 7.71 -2.62 0.27
C TYR A 66 6.85 -2.30 1.51
N SER A 67 7.09 -2.92 2.68
CA SER A 67 6.29 -2.72 3.91
C SER A 67 6.69 -1.48 4.71
N GLY A 68 7.52 -0.59 4.14
CA GLY A 68 7.72 0.75 4.69
C GLY A 68 8.18 0.77 6.15
N ASN A 69 9.17 -0.04 6.51
CA ASN A 69 10.00 -0.01 7.73
C ASN A 69 9.31 0.13 9.12
N PHE A 70 7.97 0.08 9.23
CA PHE A 70 7.18 0.22 10.48
C PHE A 70 7.75 1.24 11.50
N SER A 71 8.35 2.32 11.01
CA SER A 71 9.06 3.28 11.85
C SER A 71 8.06 4.29 12.40
N SER A 72 8.11 4.55 13.70
CA SER A 72 7.21 5.49 14.39
C SER A 72 7.17 6.89 13.78
N GLY A 73 8.18 7.28 12.99
CA GLY A 73 8.21 8.56 12.28
C GLY A 73 7.25 8.67 11.09
N GLY A 74 6.71 7.56 10.57
CA GLY A 74 5.73 7.56 9.47
C GLY A 74 4.26 7.60 9.92
N LEU A 75 4.02 7.43 11.22
CA LEU A 75 2.68 7.40 11.83
C LEU A 75 2.44 8.57 12.79
N ASP A 76 3.32 9.57 12.78
CA ASP A 76 3.15 10.76 13.60
C ASP A 76 2.34 11.82 12.82
N PRO A 77 1.04 12.00 13.10
CA PRO A 77 0.20 12.93 12.35
C PRO A 77 0.57 14.41 12.57
N MET A 78 1.60 14.70 13.37
CA MET A 78 1.94 16.06 13.84
C MET A 78 3.32 16.58 13.42
N GLY A 79 4.08 15.87 12.57
CA GLY A 79 5.24 16.46 11.87
C GLY A 79 6.33 17.09 12.75
N ALA A 80 6.60 16.55 13.95
CA ALA A 80 7.68 17.05 14.79
C ALA A 80 9.06 16.56 14.30
N PRO A 81 10.12 17.41 14.32
CA PRO A 81 11.47 16.99 13.96
C PRO A 81 11.99 15.94 14.97
N PRO A 82 12.71 14.90 14.52
CA PRO A 82 13.13 13.82 15.41
C PRO A 82 14.15 14.33 16.45
N PRO A 83 14.01 13.98 17.74
CA PRO A 83 15.06 14.26 18.71
C PRO A 83 16.28 13.39 18.40
N ALA A 84 17.45 14.04 18.32
CA ALA A 84 18.73 13.40 18.14
C ALA A 84 18.98 12.34 19.24
N LYS A 85 18.84 11.05 18.89
CA LYS A 85 19.27 9.95 19.77
C LYS A 85 20.62 9.44 19.30
N LYS A 86 21.60 9.54 20.21
CA LYS A 86 22.97 9.05 20.06
C LYS A 86 22.95 7.58 19.59
N ALA A 87 23.68 7.32 18.51
CA ALA A 87 23.90 6.01 17.95
C ALA A 87 24.58 5.08 18.97
N VAL A 88 23.99 3.91 19.19
CA VAL A 88 24.71 2.75 19.70
C VAL A 88 25.07 1.91 18.48
N ALA A 89 26.37 1.73 18.25
CA ALA A 89 26.92 1.11 17.06
C ALA A 89 26.54 -0.38 16.97
N GLY A 90 25.91 -0.76 15.86
CA GLY A 90 25.83 -2.13 15.34
C GLY A 90 26.30 -2.13 13.88
N PRO A 91 26.87 -3.22 13.35
CA PRO A 91 27.64 -3.18 12.12
C PRO A 91 26.73 -2.99 10.89
N ALA A 92 26.99 -1.86 10.22
CA ALA A 92 26.82 -1.53 8.81
C ALA A 92 25.94 -2.46 7.95
N GLY A 93 24.74 -1.98 7.69
CA GLY A 93 23.89 -2.33 6.55
C GLY A 93 22.79 -1.27 6.37
N GLY A 94 23.11 -0.01 6.67
CA GLY A 94 22.18 1.10 6.54
C GLY A 94 22.19 1.63 5.11
N GLU A 95 21.32 1.11 4.27
CA GLU A 95 20.74 1.96 3.22
C GLU A 95 19.95 3.03 3.98
N GLN A 96 20.50 4.24 4.03
CA GLN A 96 19.72 5.40 4.39
C GLN A 96 18.53 5.39 3.43
N ALA A 97 17.31 5.14 3.96
CA ALA A 97 16.10 5.26 3.17
C ALA A 97 16.17 6.62 2.47
N ALA A 98 16.41 6.59 1.16
CA ALA A 98 16.65 7.80 0.38
C ALA A 98 15.49 8.74 0.67
N GLU A 99 15.79 9.92 1.21
CA GLU A 99 14.77 10.92 1.48
C GLU A 99 14.09 11.23 0.14
N LEU A 100 12.82 10.83 0.01
CA LEU A 100 12.06 11.00 -1.22
C LEU A 100 12.06 12.47 -1.59
N SER A 101 12.30 12.79 -2.86
CA SER A 101 12.27 14.18 -3.33
C SER A 101 10.89 14.81 -3.09
N PRO A 102 10.77 16.14 -2.98
CA PRO A 102 9.46 16.82 -2.91
C PRO A 102 8.51 16.38 -4.03
N HIS A 103 9.04 16.16 -5.23
CA HIS A 103 8.29 15.63 -6.38
C HIS A 103 7.74 14.23 -6.11
N ASP A 104 8.57 13.28 -5.67
CA ASP A 104 8.14 11.89 -5.41
C ASP A 104 7.11 11.80 -4.29
N ARG A 105 7.25 12.65 -3.25
CA ARG A 105 6.26 12.76 -2.18
C ARG A 105 4.96 13.37 -2.70
N GLY A 106 5.07 14.41 -3.52
CA GLY A 106 3.94 15.06 -4.18
C GLY A 106 3.14 14.10 -5.05
N LYS A 107 3.82 13.25 -5.83
CA LYS A 107 3.20 12.19 -6.63
C LYS A 107 2.34 11.25 -5.78
N LYS A 108 2.81 10.85 -4.60
CA LYS A 108 2.02 9.99 -3.70
C LYS A 108 0.77 10.70 -3.19
N VAL A 109 0.88 11.97 -2.81
CA VAL A 109 -0.26 12.79 -2.39
C VAL A 109 -1.25 12.95 -3.56
N PHE A 110 -0.76 13.23 -4.76
CA PHE A 110 -1.56 13.34 -5.97
C PHE A 110 -2.36 12.07 -6.26
N SER A 111 -1.68 10.92 -6.28
CA SER A 111 -2.32 9.63 -6.55
C SER A 111 -3.39 9.25 -5.52
N ALA A 112 -3.21 9.65 -4.26
CA ALA A 112 -4.17 9.35 -3.19
C ALA A 112 -5.39 10.29 -3.18
N ASN A 113 -5.22 11.56 -3.58
CA ASN A 113 -6.22 12.60 -3.32
C ASN A 113 -6.76 13.29 -4.58
N CYS A 114 -5.89 13.56 -5.57
CA CYS A 114 -6.21 14.42 -6.71
C CYS A 114 -6.53 13.60 -7.97
N GLN A 115 -5.87 12.45 -8.13
CA GLN A 115 -5.92 11.63 -9.34
C GLN A 115 -7.33 11.15 -9.69
N THR A 116 -8.20 10.91 -8.71
CA THR A 116 -9.58 10.44 -8.94
C THR A 116 -10.36 11.38 -9.86
N CYS A 117 -10.13 12.70 -9.73
CA CYS A 117 -10.81 13.71 -10.52
C CYS A 117 -9.93 14.21 -11.68
N HIS A 118 -8.66 14.52 -11.42
CA HIS A 118 -7.75 15.10 -12.42
C HIS A 118 -7.06 14.07 -13.32
N GLN A 119 -7.29 12.78 -13.08
CA GLN A 119 -6.66 11.65 -13.78
C GLN A 119 -5.14 11.56 -13.56
N ALA A 120 -4.57 10.38 -13.80
CA ALA A 120 -3.13 10.15 -13.62
C ALA A 120 -2.26 10.99 -14.57
N ASN A 121 -2.83 11.36 -15.72
CA ASN A 121 -2.18 12.19 -16.74
C ASN A 121 -2.50 13.70 -16.59
N GLY A 122 -3.20 14.10 -15.53
CA GLY A 122 -3.54 15.50 -15.28
C GLY A 122 -4.47 16.13 -16.33
N GLN A 123 -5.10 15.35 -17.20
CA GLN A 123 -5.99 15.87 -18.25
C GLN A 123 -7.43 16.12 -17.76
N GLY A 124 -7.76 15.63 -16.56
CA GLY A 124 -9.12 15.69 -16.05
C GLY A 124 -10.11 14.96 -16.96
N VAL A 125 -11.36 15.42 -16.94
CA VAL A 125 -12.46 14.91 -17.77
C VAL A 125 -13.15 16.10 -18.43
N PRO A 126 -13.12 16.23 -19.77
CA PRO A 126 -13.73 17.36 -20.47
C PRO A 126 -15.18 17.62 -20.03
N GLY A 127 -15.50 18.87 -19.70
CA GLY A 127 -16.81 19.30 -19.22
C GLY A 127 -17.13 18.98 -17.76
N GLN A 128 -16.30 18.20 -17.06
CA GLN A 128 -16.53 17.80 -15.67
C GLN A 128 -15.39 18.19 -14.72
N TYR A 129 -14.16 17.80 -15.02
CA TYR A 129 -12.97 18.10 -14.22
C TYR A 129 -11.90 18.77 -15.08
N PRO A 130 -11.39 19.95 -14.69
CA PRO A 130 -10.43 20.68 -15.50
C PRO A 130 -9.07 19.97 -15.58
N PRO A 131 -8.34 20.15 -16.70
CA PRO A 131 -6.97 19.68 -16.81
C PRO A 131 -6.05 20.51 -15.89
N LEU A 132 -5.05 19.85 -15.31
CA LEU A 132 -3.88 20.45 -14.66
C LEU A 132 -2.68 20.52 -15.63
N ALA A 133 -2.63 19.60 -16.59
CA ALA A 133 -1.60 19.57 -17.63
C ALA A 133 -1.71 20.78 -18.57
N GLY A 134 -0.71 21.66 -18.53
CA GLY A 134 -0.66 22.90 -19.30
C GLY A 134 -1.79 23.88 -18.96
N SER A 135 -2.29 23.86 -17.73
CA SER A 135 -3.30 24.80 -17.23
C SER A 135 -2.66 26.09 -16.78
N GLU A 136 -3.28 27.22 -17.11
CA GLU A 136 -2.88 28.56 -16.66
C GLU A 136 -2.82 28.66 -15.13
N PHE A 137 -3.65 27.92 -14.41
CA PHE A 137 -3.64 27.91 -12.94
C PHE A 137 -2.49 27.09 -12.37
N THR A 138 -2.01 26.07 -13.08
CA THR A 138 -0.90 25.23 -12.63
C THR A 138 0.44 25.87 -13.01
N THR A 139 0.58 26.42 -14.21
CA THR A 139 1.85 27.00 -14.69
C THR A 139 2.02 28.48 -14.35
N GLY A 140 0.94 29.19 -14.01
CA GLY A 140 0.97 30.60 -13.59
C GLY A 140 1.46 30.81 -12.16
N GLY A 141 1.06 31.94 -11.57
CA GLY A 141 1.40 32.31 -10.21
C GLY A 141 0.88 31.30 -9.19
N SER A 142 1.77 30.79 -8.34
CA SER A 142 1.43 29.77 -7.34
C SER A 142 0.39 30.21 -6.30
N ARG A 143 0.12 31.52 -6.18
CA ARG A 143 -0.90 32.04 -5.27
C ARG A 143 -2.30 31.54 -5.62
N ARG A 144 -2.72 31.67 -6.88
CA ARG A 144 -4.06 31.24 -7.34
C ARG A 144 -4.27 29.73 -7.13
N MET A 145 -3.27 28.94 -7.50
CA MET A 145 -3.25 27.49 -7.28
C MET A 145 -3.38 27.16 -5.79
N GLY A 146 -2.62 27.84 -4.92
CA GLY A 146 -2.66 27.62 -3.48
C GLY A 146 -4.03 27.93 -2.86
N MET A 147 -4.69 29.00 -3.31
CA MET A 147 -6.05 29.35 -2.85
C MET A 147 -7.05 28.25 -3.20
N ILE A 148 -6.98 27.75 -4.45
CA ILE A 148 -7.83 26.66 -4.95
C ILE A 148 -7.62 25.39 -4.12
N VAL A 149 -6.37 24.99 -3.86
CA VAL A 149 -6.08 23.77 -3.10
C VAL A 149 -6.51 23.90 -1.63
N LEU A 150 -6.25 25.05 -1.00
CA LEU A 150 -6.56 25.24 0.42
C LEU A 150 -8.07 25.35 0.68
N LYS A 151 -8.79 26.16 -0.12
CA LYS A 151 -10.20 26.50 0.15
C LYS A 151 -11.20 25.89 -0.83
N GLY A 152 -10.70 25.20 -1.85
CA GLY A 152 -11.54 24.66 -2.89
C GLY A 152 -11.96 25.72 -3.91
N LEU A 153 -12.63 25.26 -4.96
CA LEU A 153 -13.09 26.07 -6.07
C LEU A 153 -14.48 25.62 -6.48
N GLN A 154 -15.39 26.57 -6.64
CA GLN A 154 -16.75 26.36 -7.07
C GLN A 154 -17.01 27.14 -8.36
N GLY A 155 -17.63 26.45 -9.32
CA GLY A 155 -17.77 26.95 -10.67
C GLY A 155 -19.01 27.83 -10.90
N PRO A 156 -19.13 28.38 -12.13
CA PRO A 156 -18.32 28.06 -13.31
C PRO A 156 -16.88 28.62 -13.29
N VAL A 157 -15.95 27.93 -13.94
CA VAL A 157 -14.55 28.34 -14.17
C VAL A 157 -14.10 27.97 -15.58
N LYS A 158 -13.29 28.82 -16.20
CA LYS A 158 -12.69 28.57 -17.51
C LYS A 158 -11.24 28.13 -17.37
N VAL A 159 -10.91 26.98 -17.98
CA VAL A 159 -9.54 26.44 -18.01
C VAL A 159 -9.22 26.05 -19.46
N LYS A 160 -8.12 26.59 -20.01
CA LYS A 160 -7.71 26.37 -21.42
C LYS A 160 -8.84 26.62 -22.43
N GLY A 161 -9.65 27.65 -22.19
CA GLY A 161 -10.75 28.02 -23.08
C GLY A 161 -12.04 27.22 -22.92
N GLN A 162 -12.06 26.17 -22.11
CA GLN A 162 -13.24 25.33 -21.86
C GLN A 162 -13.86 25.66 -20.49
N GLN A 163 -15.18 25.57 -20.39
CA GLN A 163 -15.90 25.87 -19.16
C GLN A 163 -16.13 24.59 -18.33
N TYR A 164 -15.86 24.69 -17.03
CA TYR A 164 -16.04 23.66 -16.01
C TYR A 164 -16.86 24.26 -14.87
N GLY A 165 -17.48 23.44 -14.03
CA GLY A 165 -18.20 23.96 -12.86
C GLY A 165 -19.35 23.11 -12.33
N THR A 166 -19.61 21.96 -12.96
CA THR A 166 -20.57 20.98 -12.44
C THR A 166 -20.03 20.24 -11.21
N ALA A 167 -18.71 20.11 -11.08
CA ALA A 167 -18.03 19.61 -9.89
C ALA A 167 -17.45 20.74 -9.04
N VAL A 168 -17.53 20.56 -7.73
CA VAL A 168 -16.85 21.38 -6.73
C VAL A 168 -15.52 20.74 -6.39
N MET A 169 -14.43 21.52 -6.40
CA MET A 169 -13.16 21.09 -5.84
C MET A 169 -13.20 21.30 -4.33
N GLN A 170 -13.12 20.21 -3.56
CA GLN A 170 -13.13 20.27 -2.09
C GLN A 170 -11.89 21.00 -1.52
N PRO A 171 -12.05 21.71 -0.39
CA PRO A 171 -10.92 22.29 0.35
C PRO A 171 -10.04 21.21 0.97
N TRP A 172 -8.71 21.42 0.95
CA TRP A 172 -7.74 20.53 1.58
C TRP A 172 -7.08 21.11 2.84
N ASP A 173 -7.43 22.34 3.25
CA ASP A 173 -6.85 23.02 4.41
C ASP A 173 -6.90 22.21 5.71
N LYS A 174 -7.96 21.41 5.93
CA LYS A 174 -8.11 20.59 7.15
C LYS A 174 -7.54 19.18 7.05
N THR A 175 -7.28 18.69 5.84
CA THR A 175 -6.93 17.28 5.60
C THR A 175 -5.46 17.10 5.28
N LEU A 176 -4.84 18.07 4.59
CA LEU A 176 -3.44 18.00 4.19
C LEU A 176 -2.61 19.02 4.97
N THR A 177 -1.41 18.60 5.35
CA THR A 177 -0.40 19.48 5.96
C THR A 177 0.19 20.43 4.91
N ASP A 178 0.75 21.56 5.36
CA ASP A 178 1.41 22.54 4.46
C ASP A 178 2.50 21.91 3.60
N LYS A 179 3.23 20.95 4.19
CA LYS A 179 4.26 20.19 3.47
C LYS A 179 3.67 19.30 2.38
N GLN A 180 2.56 18.60 2.64
CA GLN A 180 1.91 17.76 1.63
C GLN A 180 1.35 18.60 0.48
N ILE A 181 0.79 19.78 0.79
CA ILE A 181 0.29 20.72 -0.21
C ILE A 181 1.44 21.28 -1.05
N ALA A 182 2.54 21.71 -0.43
CA ALA A 182 3.72 22.18 -1.15
C ALA A 182 4.32 21.09 -2.06
N ASP A 183 4.44 19.86 -1.56
CA ASP A 183 4.95 18.71 -2.31
C ASP A 183 4.04 18.39 -3.52
N VAL A 184 2.70 18.34 -3.36
CA VAL A 184 1.77 18.03 -4.47
C VAL A 184 1.70 19.14 -5.52
N MET A 185 1.68 20.41 -5.09
CA MET A 185 1.69 21.54 -6.02
C MET A 185 3.01 21.56 -6.81
N THR A 186 4.14 21.22 -6.18
CA THR A 186 5.43 21.09 -6.86
C THR A 186 5.41 19.98 -7.91
N TYR A 187 4.82 18.82 -7.59
CA TYR A 187 4.63 17.73 -8.55
C TYR A 187 3.79 18.17 -9.75
N GLU A 188 2.60 18.73 -9.53
CA GLU A 188 1.71 19.19 -10.61
C GLU A 188 2.38 20.27 -11.50
N ARG A 189 3.20 21.14 -10.91
CA ARG A 189 3.93 22.21 -11.61
C ARG A 189 5.11 21.76 -12.47
N SER A 190 5.56 20.52 -12.31
CA SER A 190 6.69 19.95 -13.04
C SER A 190 6.33 18.71 -13.87
N GLU A 191 5.09 18.23 -13.77
CA GLU A 191 4.60 17.06 -14.47
C GLU A 191 3.87 17.43 -15.78
N TRP A 192 3.71 16.47 -16.69
CA TRP A 192 2.95 16.61 -17.94
C TRP A 192 3.43 17.75 -18.86
N GLY A 193 4.73 18.06 -18.79
CA GLY A 193 5.34 19.15 -19.56
C GLY A 193 5.19 20.53 -18.92
N ASN A 194 4.62 20.62 -17.71
CA ASN A 194 4.65 21.83 -16.92
C ASN A 194 6.09 22.11 -16.46
N SER A 195 6.45 23.39 -16.40
CA SER A 195 7.78 23.83 -15.95
C SER A 195 7.63 25.13 -15.15
N ALA A 196 7.15 25.01 -13.92
CA ALA A 196 7.02 26.13 -13.01
C ALA A 196 7.78 25.89 -11.69
N SER A 197 8.07 26.96 -10.96
CA SER A 197 8.89 26.92 -9.75
C SER A 197 8.31 26.01 -8.66
N PRO A 198 9.14 25.25 -7.92
CA PRO A 198 8.69 24.45 -6.79
C PRO A 198 8.19 25.34 -5.65
N LEU A 199 7.39 24.76 -4.76
CA LEU A 199 6.86 25.43 -3.57
C LEU A 199 7.48 24.89 -2.29
N THR A 200 7.57 25.75 -1.28
CA THR A 200 8.01 25.39 0.06
C THR A 200 6.83 25.32 1.04
N PRO A 201 6.92 24.54 2.12
CA PRO A 201 5.88 24.48 3.15
C PRO A 201 5.58 25.85 3.78
N GLU A 202 6.58 26.71 3.91
CA GLU A 202 6.46 28.04 4.52
C GLU A 202 5.56 28.96 3.69
N GLN A 203 5.66 28.90 2.35
CA GLN A 203 4.80 29.63 1.44
C GLN A 203 3.33 29.22 1.61
N ILE A 204 3.06 27.92 1.77
CA ILE A 204 1.71 27.41 1.99
C ILE A 204 1.19 27.79 3.39
N ALA A 205 2.03 27.69 4.42
CA ALA A 205 1.66 28.07 5.78
C ALA A 205 1.28 29.55 5.87
N ALA A 206 2.04 30.43 5.19
CA ALA A 206 1.74 31.85 5.10
C ALA A 206 0.37 32.10 4.43
N LEU A 207 0.13 31.45 3.28
CA LEU A 207 -1.15 31.55 2.59
C LEU A 207 -2.31 31.00 3.43
N ARG A 208 -2.13 29.84 4.10
CA ARG A 208 -3.14 29.25 4.98
C ARG A 208 -3.53 30.21 6.11
N LYS A 209 -2.56 30.90 6.70
CA LYS A 209 -2.80 31.92 7.73
C LYS A 209 -3.57 33.12 7.19
N GLU A 210 -3.22 33.58 5.99
CA GLU A 210 -3.93 34.66 5.32
C GLU A 210 -5.40 34.31 5.05
N LEU A 211 -5.66 33.07 4.63
CA LEU A 211 -6.98 32.57 4.29
C LEU A 211 -7.75 31.98 5.49
N ALA A 212 -7.24 32.10 6.72
CA ALA A 212 -7.85 31.47 7.89
C ALA A 212 -9.32 31.88 8.11
N ASN A 213 -9.65 33.13 7.78
CA ASN A 213 -10.98 33.72 7.95
C ASN A 213 -11.89 33.54 6.72
N HIS A 214 -11.46 32.82 5.68
CA HIS A 214 -12.28 32.53 4.51
C HIS A 214 -12.91 31.13 4.64
N PRO A 215 -14.20 31.02 5.02
CA PRO A 215 -14.85 29.73 5.24
C PRO A 215 -15.37 29.09 3.95
N GLU A 216 -15.62 29.89 2.91
CA GLU A 216 -16.25 29.42 1.68
C GLU A 216 -15.23 29.06 0.60
N SER A 217 -15.65 28.22 -0.34
CA SER A 217 -14.86 27.93 -1.54
C SER A 217 -14.83 29.15 -2.46
N PHE A 218 -13.71 29.34 -3.16
CA PHE A 218 -13.58 30.46 -4.08
C PHE A 218 -14.39 30.25 -5.35
N THR A 219 -14.74 31.35 -6.01
CA THR A 219 -15.26 31.35 -7.38
C THR A 219 -14.19 31.77 -8.39
N GLU A 220 -14.45 31.60 -9.68
CA GLU A 220 -13.55 32.11 -10.73
C GLU A 220 -13.25 33.60 -10.56
N HIS A 221 -14.26 34.41 -10.22
CA HIS A 221 -14.08 35.84 -9.99
C HIS A 221 -13.06 36.13 -8.88
N ASP A 222 -13.13 35.39 -7.78
CA ASP A 222 -12.23 35.60 -6.63
C ASP A 222 -10.79 35.18 -6.95
N ILE A 223 -10.63 34.06 -7.67
CA ILE A 223 -9.30 33.61 -8.10
C ILE A 223 -8.67 34.58 -9.10
N LEU A 224 -9.45 35.09 -10.05
CA LEU A 224 -8.96 36.04 -11.05
C LEU A 224 -8.72 37.44 -10.47
N ALA A 225 -9.44 37.83 -9.42
CA ALA A 225 -9.20 39.07 -8.69
C ALA A 225 -7.87 39.06 -7.94
N ALA A 226 -7.38 37.88 -7.53
CA ALA A 226 -6.06 37.75 -6.95
C ALA A 226 -4.95 37.96 -8.00
N PRO A 227 -3.82 38.58 -7.62
CA PRO A 227 -2.68 38.75 -8.51
C PRO A 227 -2.12 37.39 -8.96
N ASP A 228 -1.69 37.33 -10.22
CA ASP A 228 -1.04 36.16 -10.81
C ASP A 228 0.44 36.13 -10.46
N GLU A 229 0.73 35.95 -9.17
CA GLU A 229 2.09 35.99 -8.63
C GLU A 229 2.43 34.71 -7.86
N ASP A 230 3.72 34.43 -7.74
CA ASP A 230 4.19 33.37 -6.88
C ASP A 230 4.08 33.75 -5.40
N LEU A 231 3.79 32.77 -4.55
CA LEU A 231 3.72 32.98 -3.11
C LEU A 231 5.07 33.47 -2.58
N SER A 232 5.05 34.60 -1.88
CA SER A 232 6.21 35.09 -1.15
C SER A 232 6.37 34.31 0.17
N GLY A 233 7.62 33.98 0.56
CA GLY A 233 7.86 33.41 1.89
C GLY A 233 8.78 32.20 2.02
N GLY A 234 9.43 31.76 0.93
CA GLY A 234 10.47 30.72 1.00
C GLY A 234 11.70 31.15 0.19
N ALA A 235 12.90 30.99 0.75
CA ALA A 235 14.11 31.06 -0.08
C ALA A 235 13.97 29.99 -1.18
N PRO A 236 14.27 30.32 -2.45
CA PRO A 236 14.12 29.35 -3.54
C PRO A 236 14.99 28.13 -3.21
N ALA A 237 14.37 26.98 -3.01
CA ALA A 237 15.09 25.71 -3.05
C ALA A 237 15.69 25.63 -4.45
N GLY A 238 17.02 25.71 -4.52
CA GLY A 238 17.82 25.96 -5.72
C GLY A 238 17.21 25.39 -7.01
N GLY A 239 16.79 26.31 -7.88
CA GLY A 239 16.21 25.95 -9.17
C GLY A 239 17.20 25.17 -10.03
N ALA A 240 16.81 23.96 -10.42
CA ALA A 240 17.44 23.28 -11.54
C ALA A 240 17.13 24.07 -12.83
N PRO A 241 18.12 24.25 -13.73
CA PRO A 241 17.92 25.04 -14.93
C PRO A 241 16.90 24.39 -15.87
N ALA A 242 16.04 25.23 -16.47
CA ALA A 242 15.14 24.85 -17.55
C ALA A 242 15.91 24.11 -18.65
N LYS A 243 15.42 22.94 -19.06
CA LYS A 243 15.97 22.24 -20.24
C LYS A 243 15.71 23.10 -21.49
N PRO A 244 16.73 23.43 -22.29
CA PRO A 244 16.51 24.04 -23.60
C PRO A 244 15.84 23.02 -24.53
N GLY A 245 14.94 23.55 -25.36
CA GLY A 245 14.08 22.78 -26.28
C GLY A 245 14.77 22.17 -27.48
#